data_AF-F2I9V8-F1
#
_entry.id   AF-F2I9V8-F1
#
_cell.length_a   1.000
_cell.length_b   1.000
_cell.length_c   1.000
_cell.angle_alpha   90.00
_cell.angle_beta   90.00
_cell.angle_gamma   90.00
#
_symmetry.space_group_name_H-M   'P 1'
#
loop_
_entity.id
_entity.type
_entity.pdbx_description
1 polymer ?
#
loop_
_entity_poly.entity_id
_entity_poly.type
_entity_poly.pdbx_seq_one_letter_code
_entity_poly.pdbx_strand_id
1 'polypeptide(L)'
;MRTIIAIWHSADMGKSATIRAFANLLITTFPDFEPITPVPPNVPPNGDFILVVRINGVVIGITSQGDPGTGLENRLMNLADNHECNIILCSTRTRGETVIAVDRVAGRRGYETIWTSTYQIAGEANQRIVNGLKARHLMDLVQTLGLL
;
A
#
# COMPACT_ATOMS: atom_id res chain seq x y z
N MET A 1 13.21 8.90 -6.47
CA MET A 1 13.27 8.41 -5.08
C MET A 1 12.46 7.12 -4.98
N ARG A 2 12.89 6.14 -4.18
CA ARG A 2 12.15 4.90 -3.95
C ARG A 2 11.53 4.94 -2.55
N THR A 3 10.24 4.64 -2.43
CA THR A 3 9.48 4.86 -1.18
C THR A 3 8.59 3.68 -0.81
N ILE A 4 8.68 3.21 0.44
CA ILE A 4 7.69 2.29 1.04
C ILE A 4 6.76 3.12 1.93
N ILE A 5 5.46 3.05 1.66
CA ILE A 5 4.42 3.62 2.52
C ILE A 5 3.80 2.48 3.31
N ALA A 6 4.10 2.42 4.61
CA ALA A 6 3.67 1.34 5.48
C ALA A 6 2.50 1.80 6.38
N ILE A 7 1.33 1.20 6.16
CA ILE A 7 0.10 1.47 6.92
C ILE A 7 -0.01 0.51 8.10
N TRP A 8 0.28 1.01 9.30
CA TRP A 8 0.24 0.22 10.54
C TRP A 8 -1.04 0.45 11.33
N HIS A 9 -1.53 -0.60 12.00
CA HIS A 9 -2.57 -0.55 13.03
C HIS A 9 -2.81 -1.96 13.61
N SER A 10 -3.48 -2.03 14.76
CA SER A 10 -4.11 -3.25 15.32
C SER A 10 -5.03 -3.98 14.33
N ALA A 11 -5.41 -5.22 14.67
CA ALA A 11 -6.38 -6.02 13.90
C ALA A 11 -7.67 -5.23 13.68
N ASP A 12 -8.30 -5.43 12.53
CA ASP A 12 -9.67 -4.92 12.24
C ASP A 12 -9.85 -3.40 12.24
N MET A 13 -8.75 -2.63 12.23
CA MET A 13 -8.78 -1.15 12.22
C MET A 13 -8.78 -0.55 10.80
N GLY A 14 -9.27 -1.29 9.80
CA GLY A 14 -9.49 -0.77 8.45
C GLY A 14 -8.27 -0.67 7.53
N LYS A 15 -7.14 -1.33 7.84
CA LYS A 15 -5.92 -1.30 7.01
C LYS A 15 -6.17 -1.75 5.57
N SER A 16 -6.63 -2.99 5.38
CA SER A 16 -6.88 -3.55 4.04
C SER A 16 -7.96 -2.75 3.29
N ALA A 17 -8.97 -2.24 4.00
CA ALA A 17 -10.00 -1.39 3.42
C ALA A 17 -9.48 -0.02 2.97
N THR A 18 -8.55 0.59 3.71
CA THR A 18 -7.87 1.83 3.32
C THR A 18 -6.98 1.62 2.10
N ILE A 19 -6.18 0.55 2.08
CA ILE A 19 -5.34 0.19 0.93
C ILE A 19 -6.20 -0.07 -0.30
N ARG A 20 -7.33 -0.78 -0.16
CA ARG A 20 -8.29 -1.01 -1.23
C ARG A 20 -8.89 0.30 -1.76
N ALA A 21 -9.30 1.19 -0.86
CA ALA A 21 -9.82 2.49 -1.25
C ALA A 21 -8.76 3.33 -2.00
N PHE A 22 -7.50 3.26 -1.58
CA PHE A 22 -6.39 3.91 -2.29
C PHE A 22 -6.17 3.30 -3.68
N ALA A 23 -6.12 1.96 -3.78
CA ALA A 23 -5.91 1.28 -5.06
C ALA A 23 -7.02 1.61 -6.07
N ASN A 24 -8.29 1.62 -5.62
CA ASN A 24 -9.41 2.06 -6.45
C ASN A 24 -9.30 3.54 -6.84
N LEU A 25 -8.96 4.42 -5.89
CA LEU A 25 -8.78 5.84 -6.18
C LEU A 25 -7.67 6.05 -7.21
N LEU A 26 -6.55 5.35 -7.09
CA LEU A 26 -5.42 5.42 -8.02
C LEU A 26 -5.83 5.07 -9.45
N ILE A 27 -6.43 3.90 -9.68
CA ILE A 27 -6.82 3.47 -11.03
C ILE A 27 -7.96 4.31 -11.63
N THR A 28 -8.81 4.92 -10.79
CA THR A 28 -9.85 5.85 -11.26
C THR A 28 -9.31 7.24 -11.58
N THR A 29 -8.26 7.68 -10.87
CA THR A 29 -7.65 9.01 -11.05
C THR A 29 -6.74 9.02 -12.28
N PHE A 30 -6.09 7.90 -12.59
CA PHE A 30 -5.19 7.75 -13.72
C PHE A 30 -5.70 6.66 -14.66
N PRO A 31 -6.70 6.93 -15.52
CA PRO A 31 -7.33 5.91 -16.37
C PRO A 31 -6.38 5.30 -17.42
N ASP A 32 -5.33 6.03 -17.82
CA ASP A 32 -4.32 5.58 -18.80
C ASP A 32 -3.15 4.80 -18.17
N PHE A 33 -3.35 4.23 -16.98
CA PHE A 33 -2.35 3.40 -16.32
C PHE A 33 -2.10 2.09 -17.09
N GLU A 34 -0.87 1.58 -16.99
CA GLU A 34 -0.51 0.27 -17.52
C GLU A 34 -0.57 -0.78 -16.40
N PRO A 35 -1.41 -1.82 -16.50
CA PRO A 35 -1.43 -2.91 -15.53
C PRO A 35 -0.21 -3.82 -15.72
N ILE A 36 0.52 -4.07 -14.64
CA ILE A 36 1.66 -5.01 -14.63
C ILE A 36 1.25 -6.34 -13.99
N THR A 37 0.54 -6.32 -12.86
CA THR A 37 0.06 -7.54 -12.18
C THR A 37 -1.11 -7.21 -11.25
N PRO A 38 -2.24 -7.93 -11.32
CA PRO A 38 -2.63 -8.84 -12.40
C PRO A 38 -2.95 -8.09 -13.70
N VAL A 39 -3.01 -8.81 -14.82
CA VAL A 39 -3.51 -8.32 -16.12
C VAL A 39 -4.70 -9.19 -16.51
N PRO A 40 -5.95 -8.67 -16.54
CA PRO A 40 -6.35 -7.30 -16.26
C PRO A 40 -6.20 -6.90 -14.77
N PRO A 41 -6.13 -5.59 -14.46
CA PRO A 41 -6.02 -5.11 -13.09
C PRO A 41 -7.27 -5.49 -12.30
N ASN A 42 -7.07 -5.96 -11.06
CA ASN A 42 -8.15 -6.41 -10.20
C ASN A 42 -7.93 -5.94 -8.76
N VAL A 43 -8.92 -5.22 -8.22
CA VAL A 43 -9.00 -4.84 -6.81
C VAL A 43 -10.26 -5.51 -6.25
N PRO A 44 -10.14 -6.72 -5.67
CA PRO A 44 -11.31 -7.46 -5.23
C PRO A 44 -12.01 -6.73 -4.06
N PRO A 45 -13.34 -6.81 -3.94
CA PRO A 45 -14.08 -6.12 -2.87
C PRO A 45 -13.70 -6.64 -1.47
N ASN A 46 -13.29 -7.90 -1.38
CA ASN A 46 -12.96 -8.62 -0.15
C ASN A 46 -11.66 -9.41 -0.32
N GLY A 47 -11.09 -9.87 0.81
CA GLY A 47 -9.84 -10.63 0.82
C GLY A 47 -8.61 -9.79 0.53
N ASP A 48 -7.45 -10.42 0.62
CA ASP A 48 -6.18 -9.75 0.33
C ASP A 48 -5.84 -9.76 -1.16
N PHE A 49 -5.08 -8.74 -1.58
CA PHE A 49 -4.70 -8.58 -2.97
C PHE A 49 -3.30 -8.01 -3.13
N ILE A 50 -2.77 -8.19 -4.34
CA ILE A 50 -1.60 -7.50 -4.86
C ILE A 50 -2.03 -6.78 -6.14
N LEU A 51 -1.57 -5.54 -6.31
CA LEU A 51 -1.73 -4.77 -7.53
C LEU A 51 -0.40 -4.10 -7.85
N VAL A 52 0.04 -4.20 -9.10
CA VAL A 52 1.21 -3.51 -9.65
C VAL A 52 0.76 -2.81 -10.91
N VAL A 53 0.97 -1.49 -10.96
CA VAL A 53 0.61 -0.64 -12.10
C VAL A 53 1.75 0.32 -12.40
N ARG A 54 1.81 0.79 -13.65
CA ARG A 54 2.70 1.89 -14.06
C ARG A 54 1.86 3.10 -14.45
N ILE A 55 2.21 4.25 -13.88
CA ILE A 55 1.56 5.54 -14.11
C ILE A 55 2.66 6.56 -14.35
N ASN A 56 2.64 7.25 -15.49
CA ASN A 56 3.65 8.27 -15.84
C ASN A 56 5.12 7.78 -15.69
N GLY A 57 5.37 6.52 -16.02
CA GLY A 57 6.71 5.90 -15.87
C GLY A 57 7.07 5.46 -14.45
N VAL A 58 6.23 5.74 -13.45
CA VAL A 58 6.38 5.31 -12.05
C VAL A 58 5.66 3.99 -11.84
N VAL A 59 6.39 2.97 -11.36
CA VAL A 59 5.83 1.66 -11.01
C VAL A 59 5.42 1.62 -9.53
N ILE A 60 4.17 1.27 -9.27
CA ILE A 60 3.56 1.27 -7.93
C ILE A 60 3.12 -0.14 -7.60
N GLY A 61 3.70 -0.71 -6.55
CA GLY A 61 3.30 -1.98 -5.97
C GLY A 61 2.41 -1.78 -4.75
N ILE A 62 1.32 -2.53 -4.66
CA ILE A 62 0.36 -2.47 -3.56
C ILE A 62 0.14 -3.88 -3.05
N THR A 63 0.22 -4.08 -1.73
CA THR A 63 -0.19 -5.33 -1.09
C THR A 63 -0.99 -5.06 0.16
N SER A 64 -2.17 -5.70 0.28
CA SER A 64 -3.02 -5.49 1.47
C SER A 64 -2.68 -6.40 2.64
N GLN A 65 -2.01 -7.54 2.41
CA GLN A 65 -1.77 -8.54 3.44
C GLN A 65 -0.56 -8.20 4.32
N GLY A 66 -0.82 -7.91 5.60
CA GLY A 66 0.17 -7.38 6.55
C GLY A 66 0.23 -8.14 7.87
N ASP A 67 -0.22 -9.39 7.87
CA ASP A 67 -0.21 -10.26 9.03
C ASP A 67 1.11 -11.02 9.19
N PRO A 68 1.59 -11.24 10.44
CA PRO A 68 2.78 -12.07 10.69
C PRO A 68 2.60 -13.49 10.15
N GLY A 69 3.70 -14.15 9.79
CA GLY A 69 3.69 -15.52 9.25
C GLY A 69 3.16 -15.63 7.82
N THR A 70 2.81 -14.51 7.16
CA THR A 70 2.27 -14.52 5.79
C THR A 70 3.30 -14.19 4.72
N GLY A 71 4.58 -14.01 5.10
CA GLY A 71 5.68 -13.76 4.16
C GLY A 71 5.72 -12.34 3.58
N LEU A 72 5.44 -11.32 4.41
CA LEU A 72 5.49 -9.92 3.96
C LEU A 72 6.86 -9.53 3.40
N GLU A 73 7.97 -9.92 4.05
CA GLU A 73 9.34 -9.61 3.56
C GLU A 73 9.54 -10.11 2.12
N ASN A 74 9.12 -11.34 1.82
CA ASN A 74 9.22 -11.92 0.48
C ASN A 74 8.36 -11.17 -0.55
N ARG A 75 7.13 -10.78 -0.19
CA ARG A 75 6.28 -9.97 -1.07
C ARG A 75 6.90 -8.60 -1.36
N LEU A 76 7.42 -7.93 -0.34
CA LEU A 76 8.07 -6.63 -0.51
C LEU A 76 9.35 -6.73 -1.35
N MET A 77 10.16 -7.78 -1.17
CA MET A 77 11.32 -8.06 -2.04
C MET A 77 10.89 -8.33 -3.48
N ASN A 78 9.83 -9.11 -3.71
CA ASN A 78 9.32 -9.36 -5.05
C ASN A 78 8.84 -8.06 -5.74
N LEU A 79 8.14 -7.18 -5.03
CA LEU A 79 7.75 -5.87 -5.54
C LEU A 79 8.97 -4.99 -5.85
N ALA A 80 9.98 -4.99 -4.99
CA ALA A 80 11.19 -4.18 -5.17
C ALA A 80 12.10 -4.69 -6.31
N ASP A 81 12.26 -6.01 -6.42
CA ASP A 81 13.30 -6.63 -7.26
C ASP A 81 12.73 -7.10 -8.60
N ASN A 82 11.56 -7.74 -8.62
CA ASN A 82 11.00 -8.33 -9.84
C ASN A 82 10.07 -7.36 -10.59
N HIS A 83 9.40 -6.48 -9.85
CA HIS A 83 8.54 -5.44 -10.43
C HIS A 83 9.20 -4.06 -10.46
N GLU A 84 10.40 -3.93 -9.87
CA GLU A 84 11.18 -2.68 -9.83
C GLU A 84 10.41 -1.47 -9.28
N CYS A 85 9.45 -1.70 -8.38
CA CYS A 85 8.52 -0.68 -7.90
C CYS A 85 9.24 0.57 -7.38
N ASN A 86 8.85 1.75 -7.85
CA ASN A 86 9.30 3.03 -7.28
C ASN A 86 8.59 3.30 -5.95
N ILE A 87 7.30 2.97 -5.87
CA ILE A 87 6.47 3.12 -4.67
C ILE A 87 5.93 1.76 -4.26
N ILE A 88 6.01 1.42 -2.97
CA ILE A 88 5.36 0.23 -2.42
C ILE A 88 4.41 0.64 -1.28
N LEU A 89 3.11 0.37 -1.42
CA LEU A 89 2.12 0.55 -0.36
C LEU A 89 1.82 -0.81 0.28
N CYS A 90 2.01 -0.93 1.60
CA CYS A 90 1.73 -2.17 2.32
C CYS A 90 1.03 -1.93 3.67
N SER A 91 0.37 -2.96 4.19
CA SER A 91 -0.10 -2.96 5.57
C SER A 91 0.88 -3.68 6.49
N THR A 92 0.91 -3.27 7.76
CA THR A 92 1.73 -3.90 8.80
C THR A 92 0.97 -3.98 10.13
N ARG A 93 1.49 -4.78 11.07
CA ARG A 93 1.10 -4.70 12.49
C ARG A 93 1.84 -3.54 13.16
N THR A 94 1.52 -3.27 14.41
CA THR A 94 2.15 -2.18 15.18
C THR A 94 3.59 -2.48 15.63
N ARG A 95 3.99 -3.76 15.59
CA ARG A 95 5.32 -4.25 15.99
C ARG A 95 5.57 -5.64 15.41
N GLY A 96 6.81 -6.11 15.52
CA GLY A 96 7.20 -7.49 15.23
C GLY A 96 7.53 -7.73 13.76
N GLU A 97 7.31 -8.96 13.30
CA GLU A 97 7.77 -9.47 12.00
C GLU A 97 7.48 -8.53 10.83
N THR A 98 6.25 -8.01 10.73
CA THR A 98 5.83 -7.21 9.56
C THR A 98 6.42 -5.81 9.56
N VAL A 99 6.72 -5.25 10.73
CA VAL A 99 7.48 -3.99 10.85
C VAL A 99 8.94 -4.22 10.46
N ILE A 100 9.55 -5.27 11.01
CA ILE A 100 10.93 -5.66 10.71
C ILE A 100 11.11 -5.95 9.21
N ALA A 101 10.13 -6.58 8.57
CA ALA A 101 10.14 -6.84 7.13
C ALA A 101 10.25 -5.55 6.31
N VAL A 102 9.46 -4.51 6.66
CA VAL A 102 9.54 -3.20 5.99
C VAL A 102 10.91 -2.58 6.19
N ASP A 103 11.40 -2.51 7.43
CA ASP A 103 12.70 -1.89 7.73
C ASP A 103 13.86 -2.60 7.00
N ARG A 104 13.83 -3.94 6.94
CA ARG A 104 14.84 -4.73 6.24
C ARG A 104 14.82 -4.48 4.75
N VAL A 105 13.65 -4.51 4.11
CA VAL A 105 13.56 -4.29 2.66
C VAL A 105 13.94 -2.85 2.33
N ALA A 106 13.49 -1.89 3.12
CA ALA A 106 13.86 -0.49 2.96
C ALA A 106 15.38 -0.30 3.03
N GLY A 107 16.03 -0.77 4.10
CA GLY A 107 17.47 -0.65 4.27
C GLY A 107 18.29 -1.40 3.22
N ARG A 108 17.86 -2.60 2.81
CA ARG A 108 18.58 -3.41 1.81
C ARG A 108 18.43 -2.93 0.37
N ARG A 109 17.40 -2.14 0.06
CA ARG A 109 17.08 -1.70 -1.30
C ARG A 109 17.07 -0.18 -1.47
N GLY A 110 17.43 0.55 -0.42
CA GLY A 110 17.53 2.01 -0.43
C GLY A 110 16.18 2.70 -0.61
N TYR A 111 15.10 2.14 -0.05
CA TYR A 111 13.82 2.84 0.02
C TYR A 111 13.79 3.75 1.25
N GLU A 112 13.18 4.92 1.10
CA GLU A 112 12.70 5.69 2.23
C GLU A 112 11.39 5.09 2.74
N THR A 113 11.19 5.08 4.06
CA THR A 113 9.95 4.55 4.66
C THR A 113 9.09 5.69 5.19
N ILE A 114 7.86 5.78 4.71
CA ILE A 114 6.81 6.62 5.29
C ILE A 114 5.88 5.73 6.12
N TRP A 115 5.91 5.93 7.43
CA TRP A 115 5.01 5.26 8.36
C TRP A 115 3.74 6.08 8.59
N THR A 116 2.59 5.44 8.49
CA THR A 116 1.30 6.06 8.79
C THR A 116 0.32 5.03 9.33
N SER A 117 -0.71 5.45 10.04
CA SER A 117 -1.83 4.59 10.43
C SER A 117 -3.09 4.86 9.59
N THR A 118 -4.11 4.05 9.78
CA THR A 118 -5.49 4.43 9.46
C THR A 118 -5.99 5.49 10.44
N TYR A 119 -7.11 6.14 10.14
CA TYR A 119 -7.80 6.95 11.14
C TYR A 119 -8.50 6.03 12.14
N GLN A 120 -8.17 6.20 13.43
CA GLN A 120 -8.80 5.46 14.51
C GLN A 120 -10.07 6.19 14.96
N ILE A 121 -11.20 5.51 14.87
CA ILE A 121 -12.49 5.99 15.36
C ILE A 121 -13.11 4.92 16.26
N ALA A 122 -13.93 5.35 17.24
CA ALA A 122 -14.52 4.43 18.21
C ALA A 122 -15.72 3.63 17.66
N GLY A 123 -16.36 4.09 16.58
CA GLY A 123 -17.59 3.49 16.05
C GLY A 123 -17.48 3.12 14.57
N GLU A 124 -18.13 2.01 14.18
CA GLU A 124 -18.04 1.47 12.82
C GLU A 124 -18.82 2.26 11.77
N ALA A 125 -19.82 3.05 12.19
CA ALA A 125 -20.73 3.77 11.30
C ALA A 125 -19.98 4.65 10.27
N ASN A 126 -18.85 5.22 10.67
CA ASN A 126 -18.04 6.08 9.82
C ASN A 126 -16.78 5.39 9.27
N GLN A 127 -16.57 4.09 9.52
CA GLN A 127 -15.32 3.40 9.17
C GLN A 127 -15.03 3.47 7.67
N ARG A 128 -16.05 3.26 6.84
CA ARG A 128 -15.93 3.38 5.37
C ARG A 128 -15.55 4.81 4.94
N ILE A 129 -16.13 5.82 5.59
CA ILE A 129 -15.86 7.24 5.28
C ILE A 129 -14.42 7.59 5.63
N VAL A 130 -13.95 7.20 6.82
CA VAL A 130 -12.58 7.52 7.24
C VAL A 130 -11.52 6.73 6.48
N ASN A 131 -11.79 5.49 6.08
CA ASN A 131 -10.91 4.72 5.20
C ASN A 131 -10.77 5.43 3.83
N GLY A 132 -11.88 5.94 3.28
CA GLY A 132 -11.86 6.72 2.03
C GLY A 132 -11.17 8.07 2.16
N LEU A 133 -11.36 8.78 3.28
CA LEU A 133 -10.61 10.02 3.58
C LEU A 133 -9.12 9.74 3.70
N LYS A 134 -8.73 8.66 4.37
CA LYS A 134 -7.32 8.30 4.51
C LYS A 134 -6.72 7.94 3.15
N ALA A 135 -7.44 7.21 2.30
CA ALA A 135 -7.01 6.93 0.93
C ALA A 135 -6.75 8.22 0.12
N ARG A 136 -7.63 9.23 0.24
CA ARG A 136 -7.40 10.55 -0.39
C ARG A 136 -6.18 11.26 0.17
N HIS A 137 -5.98 11.24 1.48
CA HIS A 137 -4.76 11.81 2.08
C HIS A 137 -3.48 11.09 1.63
N LEU A 138 -3.53 9.78 1.41
CA LEU A 138 -2.40 9.04 0.85
C LEU A 138 -2.14 9.42 -0.62
N MET A 139 -3.18 9.66 -1.41
CA MET A 139 -3.06 10.17 -2.77
C MET A 139 -2.41 11.57 -2.79
N ASP A 140 -2.92 12.47 -1.96
CA ASP A 140 -2.40 13.83 -1.81
C ASP A 140 -0.93 13.82 -1.35
N LEU A 141 -0.57 12.92 -0.44
CA LEU A 141 0.81 12.71 0.00
C LEU A 141 1.73 12.31 -1.16
N VAL A 142 1.36 11.30 -1.96
CA VAL A 142 2.24 10.85 -3.06
C VAL A 142 2.41 11.92 -4.14
N GLN A 143 1.36 12.70 -4.42
CA GLN A 143 1.40 13.80 -5.39
C GLN A 143 2.21 15.00 -4.86
N THR A 144 1.97 15.41 -3.61
CA THR A 144 2.64 16.57 -3.00
C THR A 144 4.15 16.34 -2.85
N LEU A 145 4.56 15.10 -2.58
CA LEU A 145 5.97 14.73 -2.51
C LEU A 145 6.61 14.50 -3.89
N GLY A 146 5.86 14.66 -4.99
CA GLY A 146 6.35 14.42 -6.34
C GLY A 146 6.78 12.97 -6.57
N LEU A 147 6.17 12.02 -5.87
CA LEU A 147 6.41 10.58 -6.09
C LEU A 147 5.66 10.08 -7.32
N LEU A 148 4.56 10.75 -7.68
CA LEU A 148 3.65 10.44 -8.79
C LEU A 148 3.34 11.68 -9.62
#